data_AF-A0A9D6XP96-F1
#
_entry.id   AF-A0A9D6XP96-F1
#
_cell.length_a   1.000
_cell.length_b   1.000
_cell.length_c   1.000
_cell.angle_alpha   90.00
_cell.angle_beta   90.00
_cell.angle_gamma   90.00
#
_symmetry.space_group_name_H-M   'P 1'
#
loop_
_entity.id
_entity.type
_entity.pdbx_description
1 polymer ?
#
loop_
_entity_poly.entity_id
_entity_poly.type
_entity_poly.pdbx_seq_one_letter_code
_entity_poly.pdbx_strand_id
1 'polypeptide(L)'
;MLSQSRRVAGLNRASFAALVILSVSVFMLCNFIFPNLLRAQAGKELSVEDIVTLIKAEVASRRIEALVEERGISFELTPEAERELRGAGANSDLIEVVRAHSKPPAPAELVIESKPGGADVHIDGRFQAKTSSGGWAKISPLKPGKHDIRISVAGFDDFIQLIDVKSGETFSVNAPLTRAKQASLNLFVASNPPGANVYVDGKLIGATGPAGAKVYVDGKLVGGPGGVGRLRIPDLQPGKHVVRVSAEGYADFEQSVELVTGKPATVIAVLERPKPATAGLVLESVLRGATVTVDGRLVDKSSAGGSLNIPDLAPGKHTVRVAAEGYTAFEQIVDLGAGSVLTLRTPLLPLAPSPGLARMNAIDGLQYVWIPPGTFMMGCSPGEAPQCLPDEKPSHRVTISRAFWLGQSEVTVAAYKRFVAANGIRMPDEPTFGDSRLNPGWANELMPMVNVSREDAEKYCTWAGGRLPTEAEWEYAARAGTTEGRYGMVGEIAWYANNSGRAVLDSELIWKQEQNKFSDRLSANGNTFHPVMQKKPNAYSLYDILGNVWEWVSDWYEEKYYSSSPELDPRGPASGEFGVQRGGSWFTGPRVSRAAPRYKTLPLTRGYALGIRCARDAAP
;
A
#
# COMPACT_ATOMS: atom_id res chain seq x y z
N MET A 1 -32.62 91.17 -2.76
CA MET A 1 -34.04 90.73 -2.74
C MET A 1 -34.25 89.69 -3.81
N LEU A 2 -35.18 88.76 -3.59
CA LEU A 2 -35.84 88.01 -4.66
C LEU A 2 -36.74 88.95 -5.50
N SER A 3 -37.09 88.46 -6.71
CA SER A 3 -38.30 88.79 -7.49
C SER A 3 -38.25 89.89 -8.58
N GLN A 4 -39.15 89.66 -9.56
CA GLN A 4 -39.55 90.48 -10.73
C GLN A 4 -38.57 90.39 -11.94
N SER A 5 -38.94 89.87 -13.13
CA SER A 5 -40.12 90.12 -14.01
C SER A 5 -40.23 91.59 -14.43
N ARG A 6 -40.33 92.00 -15.71
CA ARG A 6 -40.67 91.34 -16.99
C ARG A 6 -40.01 92.11 -18.17
N ARG A 7 -39.93 91.46 -19.33
CA ARG A 7 -40.01 91.98 -20.72
C ARG A 7 -39.83 93.50 -21.00
N VAL A 8 -38.97 93.78 -22.01
CA VAL A 8 -39.18 94.79 -23.10
C VAL A 8 -39.08 96.27 -22.63
N ALA A 9 -38.58 97.26 -23.39
CA ALA A 9 -38.35 97.41 -24.83
C ALA A 9 -36.99 98.07 -25.19
N GLY A 10 -36.74 98.26 -26.48
CA GLY A 10 -35.48 98.78 -27.01
C GLY A 10 -35.05 100.14 -26.43
N LEU A 11 -33.78 100.22 -26.00
CA LEU A 11 -33.15 101.48 -25.62
C LEU A 11 -32.86 102.31 -26.86
N ASN A 12 -33.47 103.49 -26.91
CA ASN A 12 -33.23 104.47 -27.96
C ASN A 12 -31.94 105.28 -27.68
N ARG A 13 -31.41 105.96 -28.70
CA ARG A 13 -30.01 106.46 -28.82
C ARG A 13 -29.36 107.20 -27.62
N ALA A 14 -30.11 107.73 -26.66
CA ALA A 14 -29.56 108.52 -25.55
C ALA A 14 -28.63 107.72 -24.61
N SER A 15 -28.91 106.44 -24.33
CA SER A 15 -28.09 105.63 -23.42
C SER A 15 -26.77 105.14 -24.04
N PHE A 16 -26.66 105.15 -25.37
CA PHE A 16 -25.42 104.79 -26.05
C PHE A 16 -24.33 105.85 -25.83
N ALA A 17 -24.73 107.14 -25.77
CA ALA A 17 -23.80 108.25 -25.52
C ALA A 17 -23.17 108.19 -24.11
N ALA A 18 -23.94 107.83 -23.08
CA ALA A 18 -23.43 107.71 -21.72
C ALA A 18 -22.43 106.53 -21.57
N LEU A 19 -22.68 105.41 -22.25
CA LEU A 19 -21.77 104.26 -22.24
C LEU A 19 -20.45 104.56 -22.98
N VAL A 20 -20.52 105.29 -24.10
CA VAL A 20 -19.34 105.71 -24.86
C VAL A 20 -18.47 106.67 -24.04
N ILE A 21 -19.06 107.62 -23.31
CA ILE A 21 -18.29 108.58 -22.49
C ILE A 21 -17.55 107.87 -21.34
N LEU A 22 -18.17 106.90 -20.65
CA LEU A 22 -17.44 106.09 -19.65
C LEU A 22 -16.32 105.25 -20.29
N SER A 23 -16.56 104.65 -21.46
CA SER A 23 -15.55 103.82 -22.13
C SER A 23 -14.32 104.62 -22.57
N VAL A 24 -14.48 105.87 -23.01
CA VAL A 24 -13.36 106.74 -23.41
C VAL A 24 -12.53 107.18 -22.20
N SER A 25 -13.16 107.44 -21.05
CA SER A 25 -12.43 107.78 -19.81
C SER A 25 -11.57 106.62 -19.29
N VAL A 26 -12.09 105.39 -19.29
CA VAL A 26 -11.31 104.18 -18.92
C VAL A 26 -10.19 103.94 -19.93
N PHE A 27 -10.47 104.10 -21.24
CA PHE A 27 -9.46 103.90 -22.29
C PHE A 27 -8.30 104.91 -22.21
N MET A 28 -8.55 106.17 -21.80
CA MET A 28 -7.48 107.15 -21.55
C MET A 28 -6.67 106.83 -20.29
N LEU A 29 -7.32 106.41 -19.19
CA LEU A 29 -6.64 106.03 -17.95
C LEU A 29 -5.68 104.84 -18.17
N CYS A 30 -6.15 103.78 -18.84
CA CYS A 30 -5.36 102.57 -19.08
C CYS A 30 -4.29 102.74 -20.18
N ASN A 31 -4.55 103.47 -21.27
CA ASN A 31 -3.61 103.55 -22.40
C ASN A 31 -2.68 104.79 -22.41
N PHE A 32 -2.98 105.85 -21.66
CA PHE A 32 -2.16 107.08 -21.67
C PHE A 32 -1.67 107.55 -20.30
N ILE A 33 -2.41 107.32 -19.20
CA ILE A 33 -2.02 107.81 -17.87
C ILE A 33 -1.12 106.80 -17.15
N PHE A 34 -1.56 105.54 -17.01
CA PHE A 34 -0.76 104.49 -16.37
C PHE A 34 0.61 104.23 -17.05
N PRO A 35 0.73 104.16 -18.39
CA PRO A 35 2.01 103.98 -19.06
C PRO A 35 3.01 105.12 -18.84
N ASN A 36 2.52 106.35 -18.60
CA ASN A 36 3.38 107.49 -18.30
C ASN A 36 3.80 107.53 -16.82
N LEU A 37 2.98 107.03 -15.89
CA LEU A 37 3.41 106.81 -14.51
C LEU A 37 4.53 105.77 -14.42
N LEU A 38 4.43 104.68 -15.20
CA LEU A 38 5.47 103.64 -15.27
C LEU A 38 6.77 104.11 -15.94
N ARG A 39 6.69 105.06 -16.89
CA ARG A 39 7.87 105.71 -17.48
C ARG A 39 8.69 106.54 -16.49
N ALA A 40 8.08 107.05 -15.41
CA ALA A 40 8.78 107.80 -14.37
C ALA A 40 9.67 106.93 -13.46
N GLN A 41 9.64 105.59 -13.60
CA GLN A 41 10.46 104.63 -12.83
C GLN A 41 11.32 103.71 -13.72
N ALA A 42 11.77 104.20 -14.89
CA ALA A 42 12.65 103.43 -15.75
C ALA A 42 13.96 103.03 -15.04
N GLY A 43 14.26 101.72 -14.97
CA GLY A 43 15.54 101.18 -14.49
C GLY A 43 15.57 100.49 -13.13
N LYS A 44 14.44 100.33 -12.41
CA LYS A 44 14.38 99.57 -11.14
C LYS A 44 13.78 98.18 -11.34
N GLU A 45 14.33 97.12 -10.71
CA GLU A 45 13.69 95.79 -10.63
C GLU A 45 12.24 95.89 -10.08
N LEU A 46 11.35 94.99 -10.49
CA LEU A 46 9.95 94.94 -10.04
C LEU A 46 9.79 94.17 -8.71
N SER A 47 8.98 94.70 -7.79
CA SER A 47 8.54 93.99 -6.58
C SER A 47 7.31 93.10 -6.84
N VAL A 48 6.93 92.25 -5.86
CA VAL A 48 5.67 91.48 -5.93
C VAL A 48 4.49 92.43 -6.05
N GLU A 49 4.46 93.46 -5.21
CA GLU A 49 3.41 94.47 -5.16
C GLU A 49 3.28 95.26 -6.47
N ASP A 50 4.38 95.56 -7.17
CA ASP A 50 4.34 96.21 -8.49
C ASP A 50 3.60 95.32 -9.51
N ILE A 51 3.93 94.03 -9.56
CA ILE A 51 3.32 93.07 -10.49
C ILE A 51 1.85 92.84 -10.12
N VAL A 52 1.53 92.65 -8.84
CA VAL A 52 0.15 92.56 -8.32
C VAL A 52 -0.67 93.80 -8.69
N THR A 53 -0.07 94.99 -8.62
CA THR A 53 -0.72 96.26 -8.98
C THR A 53 -1.00 96.35 -10.48
N LEU A 54 -0.06 95.91 -11.33
CA LEU A 54 -0.25 95.84 -12.78
C LEU A 54 -1.38 94.88 -13.17
N ILE A 55 -1.44 93.69 -12.56
CA ILE A 55 -2.52 92.72 -12.83
C ILE A 55 -3.88 93.28 -12.39
N LYS A 56 -3.97 93.88 -11.19
CA LYS A 56 -5.20 94.49 -10.67
C LYS A 56 -5.65 95.74 -11.45
N ALA A 57 -4.77 96.35 -12.23
CA ALA A 57 -5.08 97.44 -13.16
C ALA A 57 -5.49 96.96 -14.57
N GLU A 58 -5.78 95.67 -14.74
CA GLU A 58 -6.16 95.01 -16.00
C GLU A 58 -5.12 95.16 -17.13
N VAL A 59 -3.83 95.33 -16.78
CA VAL A 59 -2.75 95.33 -17.77
C VAL A 59 -2.59 93.92 -18.32
N ALA A 60 -2.67 93.77 -19.65
CA ALA A 60 -2.57 92.47 -20.31
C ALA A 60 -1.26 91.74 -19.96
N SER A 61 -1.34 90.44 -19.62
CA SER A 61 -0.20 89.65 -19.10
C SER A 61 1.07 89.78 -19.93
N ARG A 62 0.98 89.70 -21.27
CA ARG A 62 2.13 89.90 -22.19
C ARG A 62 2.89 91.22 -22.01
N ARG A 63 2.22 92.27 -21.53
CA ARG A 63 2.88 93.54 -21.24
C ARG A 63 3.58 93.54 -19.88
N ILE A 64 3.07 92.76 -18.92
CA ILE A 64 3.70 92.52 -17.62
C ILE A 64 4.90 91.57 -17.78
N GLU A 65 4.75 90.51 -18.57
CA GLU A 65 5.83 89.59 -19.00
C GLU A 65 7.00 90.38 -19.59
N ALA A 66 6.74 91.23 -20.60
CA ALA A 66 7.78 92.06 -21.21
C ALA A 66 8.43 93.05 -20.22
N LEU A 67 7.72 93.54 -19.20
CA LEU A 67 8.29 94.40 -18.15
C LEU A 67 9.17 93.60 -17.18
N VAL A 68 8.83 92.33 -16.90
CA VAL A 68 9.64 91.40 -16.10
C VAL A 68 10.93 91.04 -16.85
N GLU A 69 10.85 90.78 -18.15
CA GLU A 69 12.02 90.54 -19.01
C GLU A 69 12.92 91.79 -19.15
N GLU A 70 12.34 92.98 -19.30
CA GLU A 70 13.08 94.24 -19.48
C GLU A 70 13.76 94.72 -18.18
N ARG A 71 13.12 94.53 -17.01
CA ARG A 71 13.55 95.13 -15.73
C ARG A 71 14.05 94.14 -14.68
N GLY A 72 13.76 92.85 -14.85
CA GLY A 72 13.95 91.83 -13.80
C GLY A 72 13.02 92.02 -12.59
N ILE A 73 13.14 91.10 -11.63
CA ILE A 73 12.39 91.13 -10.36
C ILE A 73 13.33 91.17 -9.15
N SER A 74 12.89 91.84 -8.10
CA SER A 74 13.65 92.05 -6.86
C SER A 74 13.39 90.99 -5.79
N PHE A 75 12.64 89.93 -6.09
CA PHE A 75 12.18 88.91 -5.14
C PHE A 75 12.46 87.48 -5.63
N GLU A 76 12.56 86.55 -4.69
CA GLU A 76 12.52 85.10 -4.96
C GLU A 76 11.05 84.67 -5.10
N LEU A 77 10.70 83.92 -6.15
CA LEU A 77 9.35 83.39 -6.34
C LEU A 77 9.09 82.21 -5.37
N THR A 78 8.83 82.56 -4.11
CA THR A 78 8.40 81.61 -3.07
C THR A 78 6.98 81.11 -3.36
N PRO A 79 6.56 79.98 -2.75
CA PRO A 79 5.17 79.51 -2.83
C PRO A 79 4.14 80.57 -2.36
N GLU A 80 4.54 81.45 -1.44
CA GLU A 80 3.74 82.57 -0.95
C GLU A 80 3.58 83.64 -2.03
N ALA A 81 4.67 84.07 -2.66
CA ALA A 81 4.66 85.06 -3.75
C ALA A 81 3.92 84.53 -5.00
N GLU A 82 4.09 83.26 -5.35
CA GLU A 82 3.31 82.64 -6.45
C GLU A 82 1.81 82.59 -6.12
N ARG A 83 1.42 82.29 -4.87
CA ARG A 83 0.01 82.35 -4.44
C ARG A 83 -0.53 83.77 -4.49
N GLU A 84 0.26 84.79 -4.13
CA GLU A 84 -0.17 86.18 -4.18
C GLU A 84 -0.38 86.66 -5.63
N LEU A 85 0.56 86.38 -6.52
CA LEU A 85 0.47 86.70 -7.95
C LEU A 85 -0.72 85.99 -8.62
N ARG A 86 -0.90 84.70 -8.35
CA ARG A 86 -2.08 83.95 -8.86
C ARG A 86 -3.39 84.46 -8.25
N GLY A 87 -3.39 84.83 -6.97
CA GLY A 87 -4.53 85.44 -6.27
C GLY A 87 -4.88 86.85 -6.81
N ALA A 88 -3.92 87.57 -7.37
CA ALA A 88 -4.15 88.82 -8.09
C ALA A 88 -4.70 88.62 -9.51
N GLY A 89 -4.55 87.42 -10.10
CA GLY A 89 -5.01 87.09 -11.45
C GLY A 89 -3.94 86.66 -12.46
N ALA A 90 -2.68 86.42 -12.03
CA ALA A 90 -1.62 85.98 -12.93
C ALA A 90 -1.95 84.62 -13.61
N ASN A 91 -1.86 84.58 -14.94
CA ASN A 91 -1.88 83.35 -15.74
C ASN A 91 -0.57 82.56 -15.56
N SER A 92 -0.58 81.29 -15.97
CA SER A 92 0.61 80.42 -15.86
C SER A 92 1.81 80.95 -16.63
N ASP A 93 1.61 81.55 -17.81
CA ASP A 93 2.70 82.09 -18.64
C ASP A 93 3.47 83.21 -17.92
N LEU A 94 2.75 84.18 -17.31
CA LEU A 94 3.36 85.22 -16.49
C LEU A 94 4.09 84.64 -15.26
N ILE A 95 3.54 83.60 -14.63
CA ILE A 95 4.23 82.91 -13.52
C ILE A 95 5.51 82.21 -14.00
N GLU A 96 5.55 81.63 -15.19
CA GLU A 96 6.78 81.04 -15.76
C GLU A 96 7.82 82.11 -16.09
N VAL A 97 7.42 83.25 -16.66
CA VAL A 97 8.32 84.38 -16.93
C VAL A 97 8.88 84.95 -15.63
N VAL A 98 8.05 85.16 -14.59
CA VAL A 98 8.50 85.58 -13.26
C VAL A 98 9.43 84.53 -12.63
N ARG A 99 9.13 83.23 -12.78
CA ARG A 99 9.98 82.14 -12.26
C ARG A 99 11.35 82.10 -12.95
N ALA A 100 11.41 82.33 -14.26
CA ALA A 100 12.65 82.36 -15.03
C ALA A 100 13.58 83.51 -14.63
N HIS A 101 13.02 84.62 -14.14
CA HIS A 101 13.78 85.80 -13.67
C HIS A 101 13.97 85.82 -12.14
N SER A 102 13.43 84.84 -11.41
CA SER A 102 13.67 84.64 -9.98
C SER A 102 15.11 84.19 -9.74
N LYS A 103 15.77 84.81 -8.77
CA LYS A 103 17.05 84.33 -8.25
C LYS A 103 16.84 82.92 -7.63
N PRO A 104 17.75 81.95 -7.82
CA PRO A 104 17.60 80.61 -7.25
C PRO A 104 17.75 80.64 -5.72
N PRO A 105 17.03 79.78 -4.97
CA PRO A 105 17.11 79.73 -3.52
C PRO A 105 18.54 79.45 -3.04
N ALA A 106 18.99 80.13 -1.99
CA ALA A 106 20.24 79.78 -1.34
C ALA A 106 20.08 78.42 -0.63
N PRO A 107 21.08 77.51 -0.72
CA PRO A 107 21.00 76.22 -0.05
C PRO A 107 20.90 76.43 1.47
N ALA A 108 20.00 75.69 2.09
CA ALA A 108 19.84 75.68 3.53
C ALA A 108 20.82 74.68 4.16
N GLU A 109 20.94 74.74 5.49
CA GLU A 109 21.71 73.78 6.27
C GLU A 109 20.86 73.23 7.41
N LEU A 110 20.94 71.93 7.66
CA LEU A 110 20.31 71.30 8.82
C LEU A 110 21.38 70.80 9.78
N VAL A 111 21.28 71.23 11.03
CA VAL A 111 22.17 70.85 12.13
C VAL A 111 21.36 70.01 13.13
N ILE A 112 21.88 68.85 13.49
CA ILE A 112 21.19 67.87 14.34
C ILE A 112 22.06 67.56 15.55
N GLU A 113 21.47 67.67 16.73
CA GLU A 113 22.01 67.14 17.98
C GLU A 113 21.10 66.02 18.49
N SER A 114 21.63 64.80 18.62
CA SER A 114 20.93 63.61 19.11
C SER A 114 21.53 63.11 20.40
N LYS A 115 20.70 62.65 21.34
CA LYS A 115 21.18 62.05 22.61
C LYS A 115 20.48 60.71 22.87
N PRO A 116 21.19 59.56 22.85
CA PRO A 116 22.64 59.41 22.60
C PRO A 116 23.05 59.66 21.13
N GLY A 117 24.36 59.81 20.89
CA GLY A 117 24.94 59.90 19.54
C GLY A 117 25.10 58.55 18.84
N GLY A 118 25.51 58.57 17.57
CA GLY A 118 25.55 57.39 16.70
C GLY A 118 24.23 57.06 15.99
N ALA A 119 23.26 57.97 16.04
CA ALA A 119 21.93 57.81 15.47
C ALA A 119 21.93 57.98 13.94
N ASP A 120 21.16 57.16 13.24
CA ASP A 120 20.92 57.27 11.80
C ASP A 120 19.92 58.39 11.51
N VAL A 121 20.33 59.35 10.67
CA VAL A 121 19.52 60.48 10.22
C VAL A 121 18.95 60.17 8.85
N HIS A 122 17.63 60.19 8.74
CA HIS A 122 16.90 60.11 7.49
C HIS A 122 16.14 61.42 7.24
N ILE A 123 16.14 61.87 5.99
CA ILE A 123 15.34 63.00 5.51
C ILE A 123 14.53 62.52 4.30
N ASP A 124 13.23 62.79 4.31
CA ASP A 124 12.25 62.34 3.30
C ASP A 124 12.32 60.82 3.05
N GLY A 125 12.38 60.06 4.15
CA GLY A 125 12.58 58.61 4.16
C GLY A 125 13.95 58.09 3.68
N ARG A 126 14.91 58.94 3.30
CA ARG A 126 16.24 58.54 2.80
C ARG A 126 17.33 58.79 3.81
N PHE A 127 18.22 57.82 4.02
CA PHE A 127 19.41 57.98 4.86
C PHE A 127 20.33 59.08 4.33
N GLN A 128 20.75 60.01 5.21
CA GLN A 128 21.62 61.13 4.87
C GLN A 128 22.97 61.07 5.61
N ALA A 129 22.94 60.77 6.91
CA ALA A 129 24.15 60.73 7.75
C ALA A 129 23.94 59.91 9.03
N LYS A 130 25.03 59.63 9.73
CA LYS A 130 25.02 59.17 11.12
C LYS A 130 25.52 60.30 12.02
N THR A 131 24.87 60.54 13.16
CA THR A 131 25.40 61.49 14.15
C THR A 131 26.69 60.97 14.75
N SER A 132 27.63 61.88 15.01
CA SER A 132 28.89 61.57 15.69
C SER A 132 28.65 60.95 17.08
N SER A 133 29.69 60.38 17.69
CA SER A 133 29.63 59.87 19.07
C SER A 133 29.23 60.97 20.08
N GLY A 134 29.55 62.23 19.80
CA GLY A 134 29.10 63.40 20.55
C GLY A 134 27.65 63.84 20.28
N GLY A 135 26.92 63.18 19.39
CA GLY A 135 25.51 63.47 19.08
C GLY A 135 25.28 64.36 17.86
N TRP A 136 26.32 64.92 17.25
CA TRP A 136 26.18 65.97 16.23
C TRP A 136 26.27 65.46 14.79
N ALA A 137 25.41 65.98 13.91
CA ALA A 137 25.51 65.88 12.44
C ALA A 137 25.16 67.22 11.77
N LYS A 138 25.69 67.45 10.56
CA LYS A 138 25.35 68.59 9.70
C LYS A 138 25.07 68.09 8.30
N ILE A 139 23.94 68.52 7.72
CA ILE A 139 23.51 68.25 6.35
C ILE A 139 23.54 69.56 5.58
N SER A 140 24.37 69.63 4.55
CA SER A 140 24.51 70.79 3.66
C SER A 140 25.08 70.32 2.31
N PRO A 141 24.54 70.74 1.16
CA PRO A 141 23.36 71.60 1.01
C PRO A 141 22.06 70.84 1.27
N LEU A 142 21.13 71.44 2.01
CA LEU A 142 19.73 71.02 2.09
C LEU A 142 18.88 71.93 1.19
N LYS A 143 17.86 71.37 0.54
CA LYS A 143 16.93 72.16 -0.28
C LYS A 143 15.97 72.94 0.65
N PRO A 144 15.66 74.22 0.38
CA PRO A 144 14.60 74.91 1.11
C PRO A 144 13.22 74.26 0.89
N GLY A 145 12.42 74.21 1.95
CA GLY A 145 11.06 73.66 1.98
C GLY A 145 10.81 72.72 3.16
N LYS A 146 9.68 72.00 3.08
CA LYS A 146 9.25 71.05 4.11
C LYS A 146 9.92 69.70 3.95
N HIS A 147 10.42 69.18 5.06
CA HIS A 147 11.10 67.89 5.14
C HIS A 147 10.59 67.07 6.33
N ASP A 148 10.36 65.77 6.12
CA ASP A 148 10.25 64.83 7.24
C ASP A 148 11.64 64.38 7.65
N ILE A 149 11.94 64.48 8.96
CA ILE A 149 13.19 63.99 9.52
C ILE A 149 12.91 62.87 10.50
N ARG A 150 13.70 61.80 10.41
CA ARG A 150 13.70 60.68 11.36
C ARG A 150 15.11 60.45 11.86
N ILE A 151 15.25 60.41 13.19
CA ILE A 151 16.52 60.16 13.88
C ILE A 151 16.33 58.93 14.75
N SER A 152 17.05 57.85 14.44
CA SER A 152 16.85 56.52 15.01
C SER A 152 18.15 55.92 15.52
N VAL A 153 18.14 55.31 16.71
CA VAL A 153 19.29 54.53 17.24
C VAL A 153 18.79 53.31 18.01
N ALA A 154 19.53 52.19 17.91
CA ALA A 154 19.09 50.91 18.47
C ALA A 154 18.81 51.00 19.99
N GLY A 155 17.62 50.56 20.40
CA GLY A 155 17.16 50.57 21.80
C GLY A 155 16.39 51.82 22.24
N PHE A 156 16.13 52.75 21.32
CA PHE A 156 15.41 54.00 21.57
C PHE A 156 14.24 54.18 20.60
N ASP A 157 13.25 54.99 20.98
CA ASP A 157 12.15 55.39 20.11
C ASP A 157 12.67 56.34 19.01
N ASP A 158 12.17 56.18 17.78
CA ASP A 158 12.49 57.08 16.66
C ASP A 158 11.99 58.50 16.96
N PHE A 159 12.87 59.50 16.91
CA PHE A 159 12.46 60.90 16.90
C PHE A 159 12.05 61.28 15.47
N ILE A 160 10.79 61.67 15.29
CA ILE A 160 10.24 62.10 14.01
C ILE A 160 9.70 63.52 14.14
N GLN A 161 10.11 64.41 13.24
CA GLN A 161 9.66 65.79 13.19
C GLN A 161 9.44 66.21 11.73
N LEU A 162 8.45 67.06 11.49
CA LEU A 162 8.31 67.80 10.22
C LEU A 162 8.93 69.18 10.43
N ILE A 163 9.90 69.55 9.60
CA ILE A 163 10.54 70.87 9.59
C ILE A 163 10.22 71.61 8.29
N ASP A 164 10.34 72.94 8.30
CA ASP A 164 10.14 73.80 7.12
C ASP A 164 11.30 74.80 7.10
N VAL A 165 12.25 74.61 6.17
CA VAL A 165 13.55 75.28 6.19
C VAL A 165 13.63 76.30 5.06
N LYS A 166 14.03 77.54 5.37
CA LYS A 166 14.00 78.65 4.40
C LYS A 166 15.28 78.77 3.58
N SER A 167 15.17 79.50 2.47
CA SER A 167 16.29 79.91 1.59
C SER A 167 17.43 80.50 2.44
N GLY A 168 18.59 79.83 2.43
CA GLY A 168 19.80 80.23 3.17
C GLY A 168 19.77 80.06 4.70
N GLU A 169 18.77 79.38 5.28
CA GLU A 169 18.64 79.20 6.73
C GLU A 169 19.50 78.03 7.25
N THR A 170 20.14 78.21 8.41
CA THR A 170 20.66 77.08 9.22
C THR A 170 19.62 76.69 10.26
N PHE A 171 18.90 75.61 10.03
CA PHE A 171 17.89 75.08 10.95
C PHE A 171 18.54 74.09 11.94
N SER A 172 18.24 74.22 13.23
CA SER A 172 18.81 73.34 14.28
C SER A 172 17.72 72.48 14.93
N VAL A 173 17.97 71.17 15.02
CA VAL A 173 17.08 70.18 15.65
C VAL A 173 17.79 69.51 16.82
N ASN A 174 17.14 69.54 17.99
CA ASN A 174 17.56 68.77 19.15
C ASN A 174 16.61 67.57 19.31
N ALA A 175 17.15 66.37 19.19
CA ALA A 175 16.45 65.09 19.20
C ALA A 175 16.88 64.23 20.41
N PRO A 176 16.34 64.49 21.61
CA PRO A 176 16.54 63.62 22.76
C PRO A 176 15.76 62.32 22.55
N LEU A 177 16.47 61.19 22.45
CA LEU A 177 15.86 59.89 22.19
C LEU A 177 15.51 59.21 23.53
N THR A 178 14.27 58.74 23.67
CA THR A 178 13.81 57.97 24.84
C THR A 178 14.01 56.47 24.63
N ARG A 179 14.29 55.69 25.68
CA ARG A 179 14.38 54.23 25.54
C ARG A 179 13.01 53.65 25.20
N ALA A 180 12.96 52.86 24.14
CA ALA A 180 11.74 52.22 23.67
C ALA A 180 11.19 51.21 24.70
N LYS A 181 9.87 51.17 24.86
CA LYS A 181 9.18 50.25 25.80
C LYS A 181 8.94 48.89 25.17
N GLN A 182 9.48 47.84 25.78
CA GLN A 182 9.55 46.48 25.24
C GLN A 182 8.27 45.64 25.45
N ALA A 183 8.05 44.63 24.59
CA ALA A 183 7.05 43.58 24.75
C ALA A 183 7.71 42.19 24.97
N SER A 184 6.95 41.18 25.42
CA SER A 184 7.49 39.82 25.59
C SER A 184 6.44 38.72 25.36
N LEU A 185 6.83 37.66 24.65
CA LEU A 185 6.02 36.47 24.35
C LEU A 185 6.37 35.32 25.31
N ASN A 186 5.38 34.51 25.71
CA ASN A 186 5.60 33.25 26.42
C ASN A 186 5.14 32.06 25.54
N LEU A 187 6.00 31.08 25.28
CA LEU A 187 5.70 29.89 24.50
C LEU A 187 5.73 28.63 25.37
N PHE A 188 4.69 27.81 25.27
CA PHE A 188 4.58 26.51 25.94
C PHE A 188 4.64 25.40 24.90
N VAL A 189 5.28 24.28 25.22
CA VAL A 189 5.42 23.13 24.32
C VAL A 189 5.12 21.84 25.09
N ALA A 190 4.33 20.94 24.49
CA ALA A 190 3.98 19.63 25.05
C ALA A 190 4.02 18.53 23.97
N SER A 191 4.32 17.30 24.38
CA SER A 191 4.51 16.16 23.47
C SER A 191 4.15 14.81 24.10
N ASN A 192 3.71 13.84 23.29
CA ASN A 192 3.36 12.48 23.71
C ASN A 192 4.09 11.46 22.80
N PRO A 193 4.80 10.43 23.31
CA PRO A 193 5.00 10.05 24.72
C PRO A 193 6.23 10.70 25.39
N PRO A 194 6.28 10.80 26.74
CA PRO A 194 7.32 11.50 27.49
C PRO A 194 8.46 10.61 28.06
N GLY A 195 9.67 11.17 28.25
CA GLY A 195 10.63 10.72 29.28
C GLY A 195 12.10 10.48 28.88
N ALA A 196 12.98 11.50 28.99
CA ALA A 196 14.45 11.36 28.99
C ALA A 196 15.17 12.56 29.66
N ASN A 197 16.39 12.35 30.18
CA ASN A 197 17.16 13.28 31.02
C ASN A 197 18.19 14.14 30.24
N VAL A 198 18.46 15.39 30.69
CA VAL A 198 19.41 16.33 30.04
C VAL A 198 20.36 17.02 31.04
N TYR A 199 21.58 17.33 30.57
CA TYR A 199 22.72 17.84 31.33
C TYR A 199 23.27 19.15 30.75
N VAL A 200 23.92 19.99 31.57
CA VAL A 200 24.72 21.16 31.16
C VAL A 200 26.05 21.13 31.93
N ASP A 201 27.17 21.40 31.26
CA ASP A 201 28.55 21.32 31.81
C ASP A 201 28.83 20.01 32.58
N GLY A 202 28.27 18.90 32.09
CA GLY A 202 28.38 17.57 32.70
C GLY A 202 27.43 17.28 33.88
N LYS A 203 26.52 18.20 34.25
CA LYS A 203 25.61 18.04 35.40
C LYS A 203 24.13 17.99 35.00
N LEU A 204 23.40 17.04 35.58
CA LEU A 204 21.97 16.74 35.35
C LEU A 204 21.05 17.83 35.94
N ILE A 205 20.05 18.31 35.18
CA ILE A 205 19.17 19.41 35.63
C ILE A 205 17.65 19.11 35.57
N GLY A 206 17.15 18.25 34.66
CA GLY A 206 15.72 17.85 34.65
C GLY A 206 15.17 17.41 33.28
N ALA A 207 13.85 17.22 33.20
CA ALA A 207 13.10 16.72 32.04
C ALA A 207 11.62 17.16 32.14
N THR A 208 10.79 17.30 31.09
CA THR A 208 10.93 17.14 29.62
C THR A 208 10.46 18.48 28.95
N GLY A 209 10.26 18.68 27.63
CA GLY A 209 10.33 17.87 26.39
C GLY A 209 9.68 18.67 25.23
N PRO A 210 9.66 18.16 23.98
CA PRO A 210 10.33 16.98 23.45
C PRO A 210 11.82 17.24 23.14
N ALA A 211 12.56 16.15 22.87
CA ALA A 211 13.97 16.23 22.52
C ALA A 211 14.20 17.01 21.22
N GLY A 212 15.20 17.89 21.21
CA GLY A 212 15.71 18.54 20.00
C GLY A 212 14.82 19.62 19.36
N ALA A 213 13.70 20.00 19.99
CA ALA A 213 12.79 21.00 19.41
C ALA A 213 13.47 22.36 19.19
N LYS A 214 13.30 22.91 17.99
CA LYS A 214 13.79 24.22 17.55
C LYS A 214 12.61 25.18 17.42
N VAL A 215 12.71 26.33 18.09
CA VAL A 215 11.69 27.39 18.04
C VAL A 215 12.19 28.52 17.15
N TYR A 216 11.38 28.86 16.15
CA TYR A 216 11.61 29.96 15.24
C TYR A 216 10.52 31.03 15.42
N VAL A 217 10.92 32.30 15.34
CA VAL A 217 10.00 33.44 15.17
C VAL A 217 10.42 34.17 13.90
N ASP A 218 9.49 34.33 12.97
CA ASP A 218 9.70 34.91 11.64
C ASP A 218 10.89 34.28 10.88
N GLY A 219 11.00 32.95 10.98
CA GLY A 219 12.10 32.16 10.40
C GLY A 219 13.43 32.22 11.15
N LYS A 220 13.61 33.13 12.13
CA LYS A 220 14.82 33.22 12.96
C LYS A 220 14.75 32.26 14.14
N LEU A 221 15.79 31.46 14.35
CA LEU A 221 15.90 30.58 15.53
C LEU A 221 16.03 31.44 16.81
N VAL A 222 15.10 31.27 17.76
CA VAL A 222 15.04 32.01 19.03
C VAL A 222 15.04 31.10 20.27
N GLY A 223 14.92 29.78 20.08
CA GLY A 223 15.04 28.79 21.15
C GLY A 223 15.51 27.44 20.63
N GLY A 224 16.33 26.76 21.43
CA GLY A 224 16.83 25.41 21.19
C GLY A 224 16.81 24.56 22.47
N PRO A 225 17.32 23.32 22.44
CA PRO A 225 17.19 22.37 23.55
C PRO A 225 18.02 22.81 24.77
N GLY A 226 17.40 23.57 25.69
CA GLY A 226 18.12 24.19 26.81
C GLY A 226 17.29 24.73 27.99
N GLY A 227 15.97 24.57 28.05
CA GLY A 227 15.22 24.88 29.28
C GLY A 227 13.71 25.11 29.13
N VAL A 228 12.95 24.46 30.02
CA VAL A 228 11.51 24.60 30.34
C VAL A 228 10.51 24.51 29.18
N GLY A 229 9.37 23.83 29.43
CA GLY A 229 8.13 23.93 28.62
C GLY A 229 7.43 25.30 28.71
N ARG A 230 8.20 26.37 28.92
CA ARG A 230 7.87 27.79 29.01
C ARG A 230 9.09 28.60 28.52
N LEU A 231 9.22 28.78 27.21
CA LEU A 231 10.22 29.67 26.62
C LEU A 231 9.67 31.11 26.61
N ARG A 232 10.26 32.01 27.40
CA ARG A 232 9.96 33.45 27.31
C ARG A 232 10.89 34.10 26.30
N ILE A 233 10.32 34.77 25.30
CA ILE A 233 11.05 35.53 24.28
C ILE A 233 10.80 37.02 24.56
N PRO A 234 11.76 37.73 25.20
CA PRO A 234 11.68 39.17 25.41
C PRO A 234 11.99 39.94 24.12
N ASP A 235 11.83 41.26 24.17
CA ASP A 235 12.37 42.22 23.19
C ASP A 235 11.85 42.07 21.75
N LEU A 236 10.66 41.48 21.60
CA LEU A 236 9.93 41.46 20.33
C LEU A 236 9.21 42.80 20.11
N GLN A 237 9.16 43.23 18.85
CA GLN A 237 8.40 44.41 18.44
C GLN A 237 6.88 44.14 18.53
N PRO A 238 6.04 45.16 18.75
CA PRO A 238 4.60 45.03 18.56
C PRO A 238 4.27 44.75 17.09
N GLY A 239 3.32 43.86 16.82
CA GLY A 239 2.94 43.46 15.47
C GLY A 239 2.68 41.97 15.30
N LYS A 240 2.49 41.53 14.06
CA LYS A 240 2.18 40.14 13.71
C LYS A 240 3.46 39.35 13.43
N HIS A 241 3.62 38.24 14.14
CA HIS A 241 4.74 37.31 14.05
C HIS A 241 4.26 35.91 13.64
N VAL A 242 5.16 35.08 13.11
CA VAL A 242 4.93 33.64 12.88
C VAL A 242 5.85 32.83 13.78
N VAL A 243 5.25 32.05 14.69
CA VAL A 243 5.95 31.12 15.57
C VAL A 243 5.93 29.73 14.92
N ARG A 244 7.10 29.14 14.70
CA ARG A 244 7.25 27.75 14.26
C ARG A 244 7.99 26.92 15.30
N VAL A 245 7.49 25.72 15.60
CA VAL A 245 8.17 24.74 16.44
C VAL A 245 8.36 23.46 15.64
N SER A 246 9.62 23.04 15.50
CA SER A 246 10.03 21.88 14.69
C SER A 246 10.81 20.89 15.55
N ALA A 247 10.51 19.59 15.45
CA ALA A 247 11.24 18.53 16.13
C ALA A 247 11.34 17.28 15.25
N GLU A 248 12.46 16.57 15.35
CA GLU A 248 12.74 15.39 14.53
C GLU A 248 11.71 14.26 14.77
N GLY A 249 11.09 13.77 13.70
CA GLY A 249 10.05 12.74 13.75
C GLY A 249 8.63 13.24 14.07
N TYR A 250 8.41 14.56 14.14
CA TYR A 250 7.10 15.19 14.31
C TYR A 250 6.79 16.12 13.13
N ALA A 251 5.51 16.43 12.92
CA ALA A 251 5.13 17.50 12.00
C ALA A 251 5.44 18.88 12.60
N ASP A 252 5.91 19.83 11.77
CA ASP A 252 6.14 21.22 12.21
C ASP A 252 4.82 21.87 12.65
N PHE A 253 4.83 22.52 13.83
CA PHE A 253 3.74 23.38 14.29
C PHE A 253 4.02 24.82 13.85
N GLU A 254 3.05 25.47 13.21
CA GLU A 254 3.09 26.89 12.88
C GLU A 254 1.85 27.64 13.37
N GLN A 255 2.04 28.79 14.02
CA GLN A 255 0.97 29.68 14.43
C GLN A 255 1.40 31.15 14.25
N SER A 256 0.51 31.98 13.69
CA SER A 256 0.72 33.42 13.70
C SER A 256 0.09 34.07 14.95
N VAL A 257 0.82 35.03 15.52
CA VAL A 257 0.49 35.69 16.80
C VAL A 257 0.65 37.20 16.64
N GLU A 258 -0.28 37.97 17.17
CA GLU A 258 -0.18 39.43 17.23
C GLU A 258 0.26 39.87 18.63
N LEU A 259 1.36 40.61 18.71
CA LEU A 259 1.96 41.12 19.95
C LEU A 259 1.57 42.58 20.17
N VAL A 260 1.12 42.89 21.39
CA VAL A 260 0.68 44.23 21.79
C VAL A 260 1.54 44.71 22.96
N THR A 261 2.00 45.96 22.90
CA THR A 261 2.86 46.57 23.93
C THR A 261 2.29 46.38 25.34
N GLY A 262 3.12 45.89 26.26
CA GLY A 262 2.73 45.66 27.66
C GLY A 262 1.80 44.47 27.92
N LYS A 263 1.37 43.71 26.88
CA LYS A 263 0.53 42.51 27.03
C LYS A 263 1.27 41.26 26.52
N PRO A 264 1.60 40.28 27.39
CA PRO A 264 2.23 39.06 26.93
C PRO A 264 1.23 38.16 26.20
N ALA A 265 1.58 37.74 24.99
CA ALA A 265 0.86 36.67 24.30
C ALA A 265 1.32 35.29 24.80
N THR A 266 0.51 34.26 24.56
CA THR A 266 0.84 32.86 24.87
C THR A 266 0.54 31.95 23.67
N VAL A 267 1.50 31.10 23.31
CA VAL A 267 1.35 30.01 22.33
C VAL A 267 1.48 28.67 23.02
N ILE A 268 0.68 27.69 22.61
CA ILE A 268 0.79 26.30 23.05
C ILE A 268 1.02 25.44 21.79
N ALA A 269 2.24 24.96 21.62
CA ALA A 269 2.60 24.05 20.53
C ALA A 269 2.43 22.58 20.98
N VAL A 270 1.59 21.85 20.27
CA VAL A 270 1.44 20.39 20.40
C VAL A 270 1.98 19.76 19.13
N LEU A 271 3.00 18.91 19.27
CA LEU A 271 3.63 18.23 18.13
C LEU A 271 3.09 16.80 18.03
N GLU A 272 2.50 16.47 16.89
CA GLU A 272 2.04 15.11 16.56
C GLU A 272 3.06 14.41 15.66
N ARG A 273 3.22 13.09 15.87
CA ARG A 273 3.94 12.26 14.90
C ARG A 273 3.02 11.99 13.72
N PRO A 274 3.49 12.10 12.46
CA PRO A 274 2.77 11.53 11.33
C PRO A 274 2.43 10.08 11.64
N LYS A 275 1.17 9.67 11.44
CA LYS A 275 0.83 8.24 11.50
C LYS A 275 1.75 7.51 10.51
N PRO A 276 2.33 6.35 10.87
CA PRO A 276 3.00 5.51 9.89
C PRO A 276 2.05 5.31 8.71
N ALA A 277 2.54 5.48 7.48
CA ALA A 277 1.75 5.08 6.34
C ALA A 277 1.49 3.58 6.48
N THR A 278 0.23 3.15 6.42
CA THR A 278 -0.14 1.74 6.51
C THR A 278 -0.61 1.20 5.18
N ALA A 279 -0.67 -0.13 5.08
CA ALA A 279 -1.27 -0.87 3.97
C ALA A 279 -2.28 -1.89 4.51
N GLY A 280 -3.21 -2.30 3.66
CA GLY A 280 -4.16 -3.38 3.95
C GLY A 280 -3.87 -4.64 3.14
N LEU A 281 -4.18 -5.80 3.71
CA LEU A 281 -4.15 -7.08 3.04
C LEU A 281 -5.49 -7.79 3.25
N VAL A 282 -6.17 -8.13 2.16
CA VAL A 282 -7.40 -8.93 2.17
C VAL A 282 -7.06 -10.33 1.68
N LEU A 283 -7.29 -11.34 2.50
CA LEU A 283 -7.20 -12.74 2.09
C LEU A 283 -8.58 -13.22 1.64
N GLU A 284 -8.64 -13.89 0.50
CA GLU A 284 -9.83 -14.57 -0.04
C GLU A 284 -9.68 -16.09 0.04
N SER A 285 -10.80 -16.78 0.31
CA SER A 285 -10.89 -18.25 0.39
C SER A 285 -10.13 -18.87 1.57
N VAL A 286 -10.04 -18.17 2.69
CA VAL A 286 -9.51 -18.71 3.95
C VAL A 286 -10.44 -19.81 4.45
N LEU A 287 -9.91 -21.02 4.71
CA LEU A 287 -10.71 -22.13 5.23
C LEU A 287 -11.09 -21.91 6.70
N ARG A 288 -12.28 -22.39 7.08
CA ARG A 288 -12.68 -22.50 8.48
C ARG A 288 -11.70 -23.42 9.22
N GLY A 289 -11.19 -22.95 10.37
CA GLY A 289 -10.15 -23.61 11.16
C GLY A 289 -8.72 -23.24 10.77
N ALA A 290 -8.50 -22.48 9.70
CA ALA A 290 -7.15 -22.11 9.27
C ALA A 290 -6.49 -21.11 10.23
N THR A 291 -5.19 -21.32 10.48
CA THR A 291 -4.28 -20.34 11.09
C THR A 291 -3.69 -19.45 10.01
N VAL A 292 -3.78 -18.13 10.19
CA VAL A 292 -3.15 -17.14 9.32
C VAL A 292 -2.02 -16.45 10.07
N THR A 293 -0.81 -16.41 9.50
CA THR A 293 0.32 -15.65 10.03
C THR A 293 0.87 -14.67 9.01
N VAL A 294 1.29 -13.49 9.47
CA VAL A 294 2.05 -12.51 8.69
C VAL A 294 3.39 -12.28 9.40
N ASP A 295 4.50 -12.42 8.67
CA ASP A 295 5.88 -12.40 9.19
C ASP A 295 6.10 -13.34 10.38
N GLY A 296 5.47 -14.52 10.32
CA GLY A 296 5.48 -15.53 11.38
C GLY A 296 4.63 -15.21 12.61
N ARG A 297 3.99 -14.04 12.70
CA ARG A 297 3.07 -13.69 13.78
C ARG A 297 1.64 -14.12 13.44
N LEU A 298 0.97 -14.78 14.38
CA LEU A 298 -0.44 -15.17 14.22
C LEU A 298 -1.33 -13.92 14.16
N VAL A 299 -2.12 -13.82 13.08
CA VAL A 299 -3.09 -12.74 12.85
C VAL A 299 -4.53 -13.24 13.05
N ASP A 300 -4.83 -14.47 12.63
CA ASP A 300 -6.18 -15.05 12.77
C ASP A 300 -6.18 -16.58 12.98
N LYS A 301 -7.25 -17.09 13.59
CA LYS A 301 -7.67 -18.49 13.59
C LYS A 301 -9.13 -18.55 13.13
N SER A 302 -9.35 -18.69 11.82
CA SER A 302 -10.61 -18.34 11.19
C SER A 302 -11.75 -19.30 11.58
N SER A 303 -12.55 -18.94 12.57
CA SER A 303 -13.71 -19.75 13.02
C SER A 303 -14.91 -19.70 12.05
N ALA A 304 -14.91 -18.75 11.10
CA ALA A 304 -15.94 -18.61 10.08
C ALA A 304 -15.51 -19.16 8.70
N GLY A 305 -14.25 -18.95 8.32
CA GLY A 305 -13.81 -19.08 6.92
C GLY A 305 -14.33 -17.94 6.03
N GLY A 306 -13.91 -17.90 4.77
CA GLY A 306 -14.31 -16.89 3.79
C GLY A 306 -13.20 -15.88 3.51
N SER A 307 -13.45 -14.60 3.76
CA SER A 307 -12.45 -13.54 3.57
C SER A 307 -12.02 -12.92 4.89
N LEU A 308 -10.72 -12.62 5.02
CA LEU A 308 -10.11 -12.00 6.19
C LEU A 308 -9.45 -10.68 5.77
N ASN A 309 -9.84 -9.58 6.41
CA ASN A 309 -9.20 -8.28 6.24
C ASN A 309 -8.15 -8.05 7.34
N ILE A 310 -6.92 -7.73 6.94
CA ILE A 310 -5.79 -7.41 7.81
C ILE A 310 -5.40 -5.95 7.52
N PRO A 311 -5.98 -4.99 8.26
CA PRO A 311 -5.60 -3.58 8.15
C PRO A 311 -4.27 -3.30 8.87
N ASP A 312 -3.74 -2.10 8.64
CA ASP A 312 -2.63 -1.51 9.40
C ASP A 312 -1.29 -2.26 9.38
N LEU A 313 -1.00 -2.96 8.28
CA LEU A 313 0.34 -3.46 7.99
C LEU A 313 1.30 -2.33 7.61
N ALA A 314 2.60 -2.56 7.77
CA ALA A 314 3.61 -1.65 7.27
C ALA A 314 3.68 -1.70 5.72
N PRO A 315 4.21 -0.67 5.05
CA PRO A 315 4.56 -0.76 3.65
C PRO A 315 5.86 -1.55 3.48
N GLY A 316 5.93 -2.35 2.41
CA GLY A 316 7.06 -3.22 2.09
C GLY A 316 6.68 -4.70 2.04
N LYS A 317 7.70 -5.56 2.14
CA LYS A 317 7.55 -7.00 1.95
C LYS A 317 7.10 -7.72 3.21
N HIS A 318 6.03 -8.50 3.09
CA HIS A 318 5.46 -9.33 4.14
C HIS A 318 5.35 -10.78 3.70
N THR A 319 5.73 -11.73 4.56
CA THR A 319 5.52 -13.16 4.34
C THR A 319 4.17 -13.57 4.91
N VAL A 320 3.22 -13.87 4.03
CA VAL A 320 1.87 -14.32 4.37
C VAL A 320 1.83 -15.84 4.31
N ARG A 321 1.42 -16.49 5.41
CA ARG A 321 1.24 -17.94 5.47
C ARG A 321 -0.16 -18.27 5.98
N VAL A 322 -0.84 -19.16 5.28
CA VAL A 322 -2.14 -19.72 5.67
C VAL A 322 -1.99 -21.24 5.78
N ALA A 323 -2.43 -21.84 6.88
CA ALA A 323 -2.34 -23.28 7.09
C ALA A 323 -3.62 -23.79 7.76
N ALA A 324 -4.05 -25.01 7.40
CA ALA A 324 -5.16 -25.71 8.02
C ALA A 324 -4.81 -27.20 8.20
N GLU A 325 -5.41 -27.86 9.18
CA GLU A 325 -5.23 -29.30 9.39
C GLU A 325 -5.73 -30.08 8.15
N GLY A 326 -4.91 -31.00 7.65
CA GLY A 326 -5.22 -31.74 6.43
C GLY A 326 -4.96 -30.99 5.12
N TYR A 327 -4.29 -29.82 5.15
CA TYR A 327 -3.96 -29.02 3.97
C TYR A 327 -2.48 -28.62 3.91
N THR A 328 -1.93 -28.57 2.70
CA THR A 328 -0.61 -28.00 2.44
C THR A 328 -0.67 -26.50 2.71
N ALA A 329 0.23 -25.99 3.57
CA ALA A 329 0.26 -24.57 3.91
C ALA A 329 0.58 -23.73 2.66
N PHE A 330 -0.24 -22.72 2.41
CA PHE A 330 0.02 -21.68 1.43
C PHE A 330 0.98 -20.66 2.05
N GLU A 331 2.05 -20.29 1.35
CA GLU A 331 2.98 -19.25 1.78
C GLU A 331 3.43 -18.40 0.59
N GLN A 332 3.35 -17.07 0.73
CA GLN A 332 3.74 -16.12 -0.32
C GLN A 332 4.30 -14.83 0.29
N ILE A 333 5.34 -14.28 -0.34
CA ILE A 333 5.79 -12.91 -0.06
C ILE A 333 4.96 -11.94 -0.90
N VAL A 334 4.34 -10.97 -0.25
CA VAL A 334 3.65 -9.83 -0.90
C VAL A 334 4.41 -8.54 -0.64
N ASP A 335 4.35 -7.58 -1.56
CA ASP A 335 4.95 -6.25 -1.40
C ASP A 335 3.82 -5.20 -1.36
N LEU A 336 3.69 -4.51 -0.22
CA LEU A 336 2.56 -3.63 0.06
C LEU A 336 2.97 -2.15 -0.06
N GLY A 337 2.28 -1.41 -0.93
CA GLY A 337 2.48 0.04 -1.08
C GLY A 337 1.82 0.83 0.05
N ALA A 338 2.41 1.98 0.42
CA ALA A 338 1.82 2.93 1.35
C ALA A 338 0.42 3.37 0.88
N GLY A 339 -0.60 3.18 1.74
CA GLY A 339 -2.00 3.47 1.43
C GLY A 339 -2.69 2.47 0.50
N SER A 340 -2.01 1.40 0.07
CA SER A 340 -2.60 0.37 -0.81
C SER A 340 -3.38 -0.69 -0.02
N VAL A 341 -4.32 -1.34 -0.68
CA VAL A 341 -4.93 -2.59 -0.20
C VAL A 341 -4.70 -3.66 -1.26
N LEU A 342 -4.00 -4.73 -0.91
CA LEU A 342 -3.79 -5.89 -1.77
C LEU A 342 -4.80 -6.98 -1.45
N THR A 343 -5.43 -7.58 -2.47
CA THR A 343 -6.24 -8.79 -2.31
C THR A 343 -5.46 -10.01 -2.77
N LEU A 344 -5.38 -11.04 -1.93
CA LEU A 344 -4.66 -12.28 -2.18
C LEU A 344 -5.59 -13.49 -2.00
N ARG A 345 -5.72 -14.33 -3.03
CA ARG A 345 -6.41 -15.63 -2.91
C ARG A 345 -5.46 -16.66 -2.32
N THR A 346 -5.92 -17.38 -1.30
CA THR A 346 -5.13 -18.40 -0.58
C THR A 346 -5.74 -19.80 -0.77
N PRO A 347 -5.71 -20.40 -1.98
CA PRO A 347 -6.22 -21.74 -2.19
C PRO A 347 -5.36 -22.76 -1.45
N LEU A 348 -5.90 -23.34 -0.38
CA LEU A 348 -5.28 -24.44 0.33
C LEU A 348 -5.57 -25.75 -0.42
N LEU A 349 -4.50 -26.42 -0.88
CA LEU A 349 -4.60 -27.77 -1.43
C LEU A 349 -4.64 -28.79 -0.30
N PRO A 350 -5.53 -29.79 -0.31
CA PRO A 350 -5.49 -30.88 0.66
C PRO A 350 -4.09 -31.51 0.70
N LEU A 351 -3.63 -31.90 1.89
CA LEU A 351 -2.50 -32.81 2.00
C LEU A 351 -2.92 -34.09 1.27
N ALA A 352 -2.12 -34.49 0.28
CA ALA A 352 -2.28 -35.81 -0.33
C ALA A 352 -2.23 -36.83 0.81
N PRO A 353 -3.26 -37.69 0.96
CA PRO A 353 -3.25 -38.72 1.97
C PRO A 353 -1.96 -39.54 1.90
N SER A 354 -1.40 -39.87 3.06
CA SER A 354 -0.24 -40.76 3.12
C SER A 354 -0.57 -42.08 2.41
N PRO A 355 0.31 -42.62 1.54
CA PRO A 355 0.09 -43.93 0.92
C PRO A 355 -0.26 -44.97 1.98
N GLY A 356 -1.32 -45.74 1.75
CA GLY A 356 -1.85 -46.69 2.72
C GLY A 356 -2.76 -46.12 3.81
N LEU A 357 -3.17 -44.84 3.77
CA LEU A 357 -4.27 -44.34 4.61
C LEU A 357 -5.54 -45.13 4.30
N ALA A 358 -6.04 -45.89 5.27
CA ALA A 358 -7.31 -46.62 5.15
C ALA A 358 -8.52 -45.74 5.50
N ARG A 359 -9.63 -45.91 4.78
CA ARG A 359 -10.95 -45.36 5.10
C ARG A 359 -12.02 -46.42 4.91
N MET A 360 -12.95 -46.51 5.86
CA MET A 360 -14.08 -47.42 5.77
C MET A 360 -15.09 -46.92 4.72
N ASN A 361 -15.45 -47.77 3.77
CA ASN A 361 -16.57 -47.56 2.88
C ASN A 361 -17.87 -47.94 3.59
N ALA A 362 -18.79 -46.99 3.73
CA ALA A 362 -20.02 -47.20 4.50
C ALA A 362 -21.03 -48.15 3.85
N ILE A 363 -20.88 -48.45 2.55
CA ILE A 363 -21.81 -49.31 1.80
C ILE A 363 -21.54 -50.79 2.08
N ASP A 364 -20.29 -51.23 1.89
CA ASP A 364 -19.89 -52.63 2.08
C ASP A 364 -19.25 -52.92 3.44
N GLY A 365 -18.82 -51.88 4.16
CA GLY A 365 -18.14 -51.98 5.46
C GLY A 365 -16.65 -52.33 5.36
N LEU A 366 -16.06 -52.35 4.17
CA LEU A 366 -14.64 -52.66 3.97
C LEU A 366 -13.75 -51.41 4.12
N GLN A 367 -12.49 -51.63 4.49
CA GLN A 367 -11.46 -50.58 4.43
C GLN A 367 -10.94 -50.45 3.00
N TYR A 368 -10.75 -49.22 2.54
CA TYR A 368 -10.09 -48.90 1.28
C TYR A 368 -8.87 -48.01 1.57
N VAL A 369 -7.71 -48.36 1.03
CA VAL A 369 -6.46 -47.62 1.19
C VAL A 369 -6.24 -46.63 0.05
N TRP A 370 -5.64 -45.49 0.36
CA TRP A 370 -5.21 -44.50 -0.63
C TRP A 370 -3.97 -44.96 -1.38
N ILE A 371 -4.07 -44.98 -2.71
CA ILE A 371 -3.01 -45.27 -3.65
C ILE A 371 -2.66 -43.95 -4.38
N PRO A 372 -1.42 -43.44 -4.26
CA PRO A 372 -1.01 -42.19 -4.91
C PRO A 372 -0.89 -42.35 -6.44
N PRO A 373 -0.87 -41.27 -7.22
CA PRO A 373 -0.43 -41.34 -8.61
C PRO A 373 1.08 -41.61 -8.68
N GLY A 374 1.55 -42.20 -9.78
CA GLY A 374 2.96 -42.46 -9.97
C GLY A 374 3.28 -43.35 -11.17
N THR A 375 4.57 -43.51 -11.44
CA THR A 375 5.10 -44.30 -12.55
C THR A 375 5.83 -45.54 -12.05
N PHE A 376 5.63 -46.68 -12.71
CA PHE A 376 6.32 -47.94 -12.41
C PHE A 376 6.66 -48.73 -13.67
N MET A 377 7.41 -49.82 -13.49
CA MET A 377 7.64 -50.82 -14.53
C MET A 377 6.65 -51.96 -14.35
N MET A 378 5.70 -52.07 -15.29
CA MET A 378 4.72 -53.14 -15.35
C MET A 378 5.30 -54.38 -16.05
N GLY A 379 4.85 -55.58 -15.68
CA GLY A 379 5.37 -56.85 -16.19
C GLY A 379 6.64 -57.33 -15.47
N CYS A 380 7.21 -58.44 -15.94
CA CYS A 380 8.21 -59.20 -15.17
C CYS A 380 9.42 -58.36 -14.76
N SER A 381 9.78 -58.38 -13.47
CA SER A 381 10.92 -57.63 -12.96
C SER A 381 12.26 -58.24 -13.44
N PRO A 382 13.33 -57.43 -13.61
CA PRO A 382 14.63 -57.94 -14.06
C PRO A 382 15.21 -59.07 -13.18
N GLY A 383 15.02 -59.00 -11.86
CA GLY A 383 15.44 -60.05 -10.90
C GLY A 383 14.68 -61.38 -11.03
N GLU A 384 13.58 -61.41 -11.80
CA GLU A 384 12.72 -62.58 -12.00
C GLU A 384 12.96 -63.29 -13.34
N ALA A 385 13.96 -62.87 -14.12
CA ALA A 385 14.18 -63.30 -15.52
C ALA A 385 13.96 -64.79 -15.85
N PRO A 386 14.45 -65.80 -15.08
CA PRO A 386 14.20 -67.22 -15.37
C PRO A 386 12.80 -67.70 -14.94
N GLN A 387 12.07 -66.92 -14.15
CA GLN A 387 10.74 -67.22 -13.63
C GLN A 387 9.61 -66.57 -14.42
N CYS A 388 9.86 -65.53 -15.22
CA CYS A 388 8.85 -64.87 -16.05
C CYS A 388 8.07 -65.84 -16.96
N LEU A 389 6.75 -65.69 -17.04
CA LEU A 389 5.93 -66.23 -18.12
C LEU A 389 6.08 -65.39 -19.40
N PRO A 390 5.72 -65.91 -20.59
CA PRO A 390 5.81 -65.17 -21.86
C PRO A 390 4.94 -63.91 -21.90
N ASP A 391 3.75 -63.94 -21.29
CA ASP A 391 2.76 -62.87 -21.26
C ASP A 391 3.00 -61.83 -20.15
N GLU A 392 4.00 -62.06 -19.27
CA GLU A 392 4.54 -61.01 -18.37
C GLU A 392 5.48 -60.03 -19.11
N LYS A 393 5.67 -60.17 -20.43
CA LYS A 393 6.67 -59.44 -21.23
C LYS A 393 6.05 -58.65 -22.40
N PRO A 394 6.69 -57.55 -22.84
CA PRO A 394 7.86 -56.90 -22.24
C PRO A 394 7.54 -56.21 -20.92
N SER A 395 8.56 -56.02 -20.08
CA SER A 395 8.43 -55.03 -19.01
C SER A 395 8.42 -53.64 -19.63
N HIS A 396 7.42 -52.83 -19.28
CA HIS A 396 7.15 -51.54 -19.91
C HIS A 396 6.77 -50.49 -18.85
N ARG A 397 6.96 -49.22 -19.19
CA ARG A 397 6.66 -48.11 -18.29
C ARG A 397 5.16 -47.84 -18.29
N VAL A 398 4.58 -47.67 -17.10
CA VAL A 398 3.19 -47.25 -16.93
C VAL A 398 3.11 -46.17 -15.85
N THR A 399 2.31 -45.14 -16.12
CA THR A 399 1.99 -44.02 -15.23
C THR A 399 0.51 -44.06 -14.90
N ILE A 400 0.21 -44.21 -13.60
CA ILE A 400 -1.11 -44.01 -13.02
C ILE A 400 -1.23 -42.51 -12.73
N SER A 401 -2.05 -41.79 -13.49
CA SER A 401 -2.07 -40.32 -13.50
C SER A 401 -2.82 -39.69 -12.33
N ARG A 402 -3.76 -40.44 -11.74
CA ARG A 402 -4.62 -39.99 -10.65
C ARG A 402 -4.54 -40.96 -9.47
N ALA A 403 -4.64 -40.42 -8.27
CA ALA A 403 -4.85 -41.24 -7.09
C ALA A 403 -6.18 -42.01 -7.18
N PHE A 404 -6.22 -43.15 -6.51
CA PHE A 404 -7.44 -43.95 -6.35
C PHE A 404 -7.45 -44.62 -4.98
N TRP A 405 -8.60 -45.13 -4.59
CA TRP A 405 -8.79 -45.95 -3.41
C TRP A 405 -8.88 -47.41 -3.83
N LEU A 406 -8.17 -48.32 -3.15
CA LEU A 406 -8.23 -49.75 -3.41
C LEU A 406 -8.62 -50.51 -2.14
N GLY A 407 -9.46 -51.54 -2.24
CA GLY A 407 -9.83 -52.37 -1.10
C GLY A 407 -8.60 -52.91 -0.36
N GLN A 408 -8.55 -52.71 0.96
CA GLN A 408 -7.41 -53.10 1.81
C GLN A 408 -7.17 -54.62 1.77
N SER A 409 -8.26 -55.38 1.71
CA SER A 409 -8.31 -56.83 1.52
C SER A 409 -9.08 -57.18 0.24
N GLU A 410 -9.12 -58.47 -0.07
CA GLU A 410 -10.18 -59.06 -0.89
C GLU A 410 -11.57 -58.75 -0.27
N VAL A 411 -12.62 -58.77 -1.11
CA VAL A 411 -14.02 -58.63 -0.68
C VAL A 411 -14.38 -59.80 0.23
N THR A 412 -14.84 -59.52 1.45
CA THR A 412 -15.19 -60.57 2.40
C THR A 412 -16.61 -61.09 2.20
N VAL A 413 -16.86 -62.30 2.68
CA VAL A 413 -18.21 -62.90 2.75
C VAL A 413 -19.18 -62.01 3.54
N ALA A 414 -18.75 -61.34 4.62
CA ALA A 414 -19.58 -60.36 5.34
C ALA A 414 -20.05 -59.22 4.43
N ALA A 415 -19.13 -58.66 3.65
CA ALA A 415 -19.40 -57.54 2.75
C ALA A 415 -20.31 -57.97 1.58
N TYR A 416 -20.07 -59.15 1.01
CA TYR A 416 -20.92 -59.70 -0.05
C TYR A 416 -22.33 -60.07 0.46
N LYS A 417 -22.50 -60.54 1.69
CA LYS A 417 -23.83 -60.73 2.30
C LYS A 417 -24.64 -59.42 2.39
N ARG A 418 -23.99 -58.26 2.60
CA ARG A 418 -24.66 -56.94 2.55
C ARG A 418 -25.15 -56.62 1.14
N PHE A 419 -24.33 -56.84 0.12
CA PHE A 419 -24.72 -56.70 -1.29
C PHE A 419 -25.92 -57.59 -1.62
N VAL A 420 -25.86 -58.87 -1.23
CA VAL A 420 -26.92 -59.86 -1.45
C VAL A 420 -28.24 -59.44 -0.78
N ALA A 421 -28.18 -59.04 0.49
CA ALA A 421 -29.36 -58.55 1.23
C ALA A 421 -29.94 -57.25 0.64
N ALA A 422 -29.09 -56.31 0.21
CA ALA A 422 -29.53 -55.04 -0.36
C ALA A 422 -30.18 -55.18 -1.75
N ASN A 423 -29.86 -56.22 -2.50
CA ASN A 423 -30.34 -56.43 -3.87
C ASN A 423 -31.33 -57.60 -4.02
N GLY A 424 -31.63 -58.34 -2.94
CA GLY A 424 -32.60 -59.45 -2.96
C GLY A 424 -32.17 -60.66 -3.81
N ILE A 425 -30.87 -60.82 -4.04
CA ILE A 425 -30.30 -61.93 -4.85
C ILE A 425 -29.96 -63.14 -3.96
N ARG A 426 -29.51 -64.26 -4.57
CA ARG A 426 -28.98 -65.42 -3.84
C ARG A 426 -27.45 -65.28 -3.67
N MET A 427 -26.91 -65.77 -2.55
CA MET A 427 -25.47 -66.07 -2.45
C MET A 427 -25.05 -67.04 -3.57
N PRO A 428 -23.80 -66.94 -4.09
CA PRO A 428 -23.21 -67.98 -4.92
C PRO A 428 -23.15 -69.33 -4.20
N ASP A 429 -23.04 -70.41 -4.96
CA ASP A 429 -22.91 -71.76 -4.37
C ASP A 429 -21.62 -71.91 -3.56
N GLU A 430 -21.67 -72.74 -2.53
CA GLU A 430 -20.53 -72.99 -1.63
C GLU A 430 -19.30 -73.49 -2.42
N PRO A 431 -18.10 -72.97 -2.14
CA PRO A 431 -16.90 -73.41 -2.83
C PRO A 431 -16.49 -74.80 -2.35
N THR A 432 -16.32 -75.71 -3.30
CA THR A 432 -15.88 -77.10 -3.06
C THR A 432 -14.56 -77.40 -3.76
N PHE A 433 -13.72 -78.23 -3.15
CA PHE A 433 -12.48 -78.71 -3.73
C PHE A 433 -12.22 -80.17 -3.33
N GLY A 434 -12.25 -81.06 -4.31
CA GLY A 434 -12.49 -82.49 -4.04
C GLY A 434 -13.81 -82.65 -3.27
N ASP A 435 -13.83 -83.54 -2.28
CA ASP A 435 -14.98 -83.76 -1.40
C ASP A 435 -15.13 -82.69 -0.29
N SER A 436 -14.22 -81.72 -0.20
CA SER A 436 -14.20 -80.71 0.86
C SER A 436 -15.00 -79.46 0.50
N ARG A 437 -15.91 -79.05 1.40
CA ARG A 437 -16.56 -77.72 1.37
C ARG A 437 -15.65 -76.71 2.07
N LEU A 438 -15.21 -75.67 1.36
CA LEU A 438 -14.17 -74.74 1.86
C LEU A 438 -14.72 -73.65 2.78
N ASN A 439 -15.99 -73.26 2.63
CA ASN A 439 -16.71 -72.40 3.59
C ASN A 439 -18.21 -72.79 3.65
N PRO A 440 -18.57 -73.87 4.37
CA PRO A 440 -19.95 -74.36 4.45
C PRO A 440 -20.93 -73.28 4.91
N GLY A 441 -22.08 -73.16 4.25
CA GLY A 441 -23.10 -72.15 4.52
C GLY A 441 -22.63 -70.69 4.39
N TRP A 442 -21.45 -70.43 3.83
CA TRP A 442 -20.76 -69.14 3.93
C TRP A 442 -20.65 -68.66 5.40
N ALA A 443 -20.38 -69.59 6.33
CA ALA A 443 -20.43 -69.35 7.77
C ALA A 443 -19.27 -68.48 8.28
N ASN A 444 -18.06 -68.64 7.76
CA ASN A 444 -16.95 -67.76 8.12
C ASN A 444 -17.01 -66.49 7.25
N GLU A 445 -17.41 -65.39 7.89
CA GLU A 445 -17.64 -64.11 7.20
C GLU A 445 -16.36 -63.32 6.90
N LEU A 446 -15.23 -63.69 7.51
CA LEU A 446 -13.91 -63.08 7.28
C LEU A 446 -13.16 -63.71 6.09
N MET A 447 -13.69 -64.80 5.52
CA MET A 447 -13.14 -65.38 4.28
C MET A 447 -13.34 -64.45 3.09
N PRO A 448 -12.42 -64.47 2.09
CA PRO A 448 -12.66 -63.86 0.80
C PRO A 448 -13.88 -64.49 0.12
N MET A 449 -14.63 -63.66 -0.61
CA MET A 449 -15.74 -64.06 -1.44
C MET A 449 -15.20 -64.67 -2.74
N VAL A 450 -15.52 -65.94 -3.00
CA VAL A 450 -15.13 -66.68 -4.21
C VAL A 450 -16.34 -67.25 -4.94
N ASN A 451 -16.13 -68.00 -6.02
CA ASN A 451 -17.18 -68.60 -6.85
C ASN A 451 -18.09 -67.56 -7.53
N VAL A 452 -17.50 -66.39 -7.82
CA VAL A 452 -18.10 -65.22 -8.44
C VAL A 452 -17.55 -65.02 -9.85
N SER A 453 -18.43 -64.67 -10.79
CA SER A 453 -18.02 -64.30 -12.14
C SER A 453 -17.44 -62.88 -12.16
N ARG A 454 -16.78 -62.50 -13.27
CA ARG A 454 -16.35 -61.11 -13.48
C ARG A 454 -17.55 -60.15 -13.47
N GLU A 455 -18.69 -60.58 -14.04
CA GLU A 455 -19.93 -59.80 -14.05
C GLU A 455 -20.50 -59.60 -12.62
N ASP A 456 -20.45 -60.62 -11.76
CA ASP A 456 -20.83 -60.46 -10.34
C ASP A 456 -19.89 -59.50 -9.61
N ALA A 457 -18.59 -59.55 -9.94
CA ALA A 457 -17.56 -58.71 -9.35
C ALA A 457 -17.76 -57.23 -9.74
N GLU A 458 -18.03 -56.97 -11.01
CA GLU A 458 -18.39 -55.65 -11.53
C GLU A 458 -19.68 -55.12 -10.88
N LYS A 459 -20.72 -55.95 -10.76
CA LYS A 459 -21.98 -55.59 -10.06
C LYS A 459 -21.74 -55.25 -8.58
N TYR A 460 -20.99 -56.08 -7.87
CA TYR A 460 -20.66 -55.85 -6.47
C TYR A 460 -19.87 -54.55 -6.28
N CYS A 461 -18.80 -54.34 -7.05
CA CYS A 461 -17.99 -53.12 -6.91
C CYS A 461 -18.76 -51.86 -7.31
N THR A 462 -19.64 -51.95 -8.31
CA THR A 462 -20.54 -50.84 -8.70
C THR A 462 -21.50 -50.50 -7.57
N TRP A 463 -22.15 -51.51 -6.96
CA TRP A 463 -23.01 -51.32 -5.79
C TRP A 463 -22.26 -50.70 -4.60
N ALA A 464 -21.02 -51.13 -4.35
CA ALA A 464 -20.15 -50.57 -3.32
C ALA A 464 -19.68 -49.12 -3.59
N GLY A 465 -20.11 -48.49 -4.70
CA GLY A 465 -19.74 -47.13 -5.08
C GLY A 465 -18.35 -47.02 -5.70
N GLY A 466 -17.94 -48.06 -6.43
CA GLY A 466 -16.63 -48.22 -7.06
C GLY A 466 -16.69 -49.00 -8.37
N ARG A 467 -15.59 -49.69 -8.69
CA ARG A 467 -15.37 -50.49 -9.90
C ARG A 467 -14.34 -51.58 -9.63
N LEU A 468 -14.08 -52.47 -10.58
CA LEU A 468 -12.84 -53.25 -10.57
C LEU A 468 -11.63 -52.32 -10.83
N PRO A 469 -10.45 -52.59 -10.23
CA PRO A 469 -9.21 -51.93 -10.63
C PRO A 469 -8.86 -52.31 -12.08
N THR A 470 -8.07 -51.47 -12.75
CA THR A 470 -7.38 -51.92 -13.97
C THR A 470 -6.26 -52.89 -13.62
N GLU A 471 -5.80 -53.68 -14.59
CA GLU A 471 -4.66 -54.56 -14.44
C GLU A 471 -3.40 -53.80 -14.02
N ALA A 472 -3.22 -52.58 -14.53
CA ALA A 472 -2.09 -51.72 -14.20
C ALA A 472 -2.21 -51.08 -12.82
N GLU A 473 -3.40 -50.60 -12.44
CA GLU A 473 -3.67 -50.11 -11.08
C GLU A 473 -3.42 -51.21 -10.04
N TRP A 474 -3.86 -52.43 -10.35
CA TRP A 474 -3.65 -53.60 -9.51
C TRP A 474 -2.15 -53.92 -9.36
N GLU A 475 -1.39 -53.97 -10.45
CA GLU A 475 0.05 -54.29 -10.38
C GLU A 475 0.86 -53.18 -9.69
N TYR A 476 0.52 -51.90 -9.96
CA TYR A 476 1.10 -50.74 -9.29
C TYR A 476 0.89 -50.82 -7.77
N ALA A 477 -0.35 -51.08 -7.36
CA ALA A 477 -0.73 -51.20 -5.96
C ALA A 477 -0.09 -52.43 -5.29
N ALA A 478 0.01 -53.57 -5.98
CA ALA A 478 0.67 -54.78 -5.48
C ALA A 478 2.16 -54.57 -5.21
N ARG A 479 2.85 -53.85 -6.11
CA ARG A 479 4.27 -53.48 -5.96
C ARG A 479 4.51 -52.45 -4.86
N ALA A 480 3.61 -51.48 -4.68
CA ALA A 480 3.73 -50.44 -3.66
C ALA A 480 5.11 -49.76 -3.60
N GLY A 481 5.71 -49.51 -4.77
CA GLY A 481 7.05 -48.91 -4.92
C GLY A 481 8.22 -49.91 -5.03
N THR A 482 8.02 -51.22 -4.92
CA THR A 482 9.10 -52.20 -5.13
C THR A 482 9.40 -52.44 -6.62
N THR A 483 10.68 -52.50 -6.97
CA THR A 483 11.16 -52.99 -8.27
C THR A 483 11.13 -54.52 -8.38
N GLU A 484 11.12 -55.21 -7.24
CA GLU A 484 10.99 -56.67 -7.16
C GLU A 484 9.54 -57.10 -7.41
N GLY A 485 9.34 -58.33 -7.89
CA GLY A 485 8.00 -58.89 -8.09
C GLY A 485 7.35 -59.47 -6.82
N ARG A 486 8.01 -59.38 -5.66
CA ARG A 486 7.39 -59.58 -4.33
C ARG A 486 7.88 -58.51 -3.38
N TYR A 487 6.98 -58.01 -2.52
CA TYR A 487 7.29 -57.03 -1.48
C TYR A 487 7.82 -57.65 -0.17
N GLY A 488 8.14 -58.95 -0.16
CA GLY A 488 8.63 -59.67 1.02
C GLY A 488 8.81 -61.17 0.78
N MET A 489 9.11 -61.91 1.86
CA MET A 489 9.22 -63.37 1.81
C MET A 489 7.85 -64.02 1.60
N VAL A 490 7.71 -64.86 0.56
CA VAL A 490 6.41 -65.39 0.09
C VAL A 490 5.57 -66.03 1.21
N GLY A 491 6.19 -66.77 2.14
CA GLY A 491 5.48 -67.40 3.27
C GLY A 491 4.88 -66.42 4.29
N GLU A 492 5.41 -65.20 4.38
CA GLU A 492 4.95 -64.14 5.28
C GLU A 492 3.89 -63.24 4.66
N ILE A 493 3.88 -63.10 3.33
CA ILE A 493 3.03 -62.16 2.59
C ILE A 493 1.87 -62.82 1.83
N ALA A 494 1.92 -64.13 1.61
CA ALA A 494 0.97 -64.85 0.76
C ALA A 494 0.50 -66.19 1.36
N TRP A 495 -0.75 -66.54 1.10
CA TRP A 495 -1.25 -67.91 1.17
C TRP A 495 -1.17 -68.58 -0.20
N TYR A 496 -0.45 -69.68 -0.31
CA TYR A 496 -0.16 -70.38 -1.57
C TYR A 496 0.01 -71.88 -1.33
N ALA A 497 0.14 -72.69 -2.38
CA ALA A 497 0.04 -74.15 -2.30
C ALA A 497 1.01 -74.82 -1.30
N ASN A 498 2.16 -74.20 -0.99
CA ASN A 498 3.08 -74.73 0.01
C ASN A 498 2.63 -74.50 1.46
N ASN A 499 1.83 -73.46 1.75
CA ASN A 499 1.54 -73.04 3.14
C ASN A 499 0.04 -72.91 3.47
N SER A 500 -0.86 -73.18 2.53
CA SER A 500 -2.30 -72.99 2.70
C SER A 500 -3.06 -74.19 3.30
N GLY A 501 -2.37 -75.29 3.64
CA GLY A 501 -2.93 -76.50 4.26
C GLY A 501 -2.26 -76.89 5.58
N ARG A 502 -2.50 -78.12 6.06
CA ARG A 502 -2.09 -78.59 7.40
C ARG A 502 -0.57 -78.76 7.58
N ALA A 503 0.12 -79.20 6.53
CA ALA A 503 1.57 -79.31 6.49
C ALA A 503 2.16 -78.47 5.35
N VAL A 504 3.44 -78.11 5.48
CA VAL A 504 4.18 -77.44 4.41
C VAL A 504 4.41 -78.43 3.26
N LEU A 505 4.05 -78.03 2.04
CA LEU A 505 4.27 -78.80 0.81
C LEU A 505 5.38 -78.17 -0.04
N ASP A 506 5.98 -78.97 -0.93
CA ASP A 506 6.69 -78.44 -2.10
C ASP A 506 5.79 -78.57 -3.34
N SER A 507 5.00 -77.53 -3.60
CA SER A 507 4.08 -77.53 -4.74
C SER A 507 4.79 -77.54 -6.09
N GLU A 508 6.02 -77.04 -6.19
CA GLU A 508 6.77 -77.08 -7.44
C GLU A 508 7.28 -78.49 -7.74
N LEU A 509 7.74 -79.22 -6.73
CA LEU A 509 8.15 -80.61 -6.87
C LEU A 509 6.95 -81.50 -7.22
N ILE A 510 5.82 -81.34 -6.51
CA ILE A 510 4.58 -82.07 -6.82
C ILE A 510 4.13 -81.76 -8.26
N TRP A 511 4.16 -80.50 -8.70
CA TRP A 511 3.80 -80.14 -10.08
C TRP A 511 4.76 -80.73 -11.12
N LYS A 512 6.07 -80.79 -10.83
CA LYS A 512 7.10 -81.32 -11.75
C LYS A 512 7.09 -82.85 -11.85
N GLN A 513 6.73 -83.57 -10.77
CA GLN A 513 6.86 -85.03 -10.68
C GLN A 513 5.52 -85.78 -10.65
N GLU A 514 4.47 -85.19 -10.08
CA GLU A 514 3.18 -85.82 -9.80
C GLU A 514 2.01 -84.89 -10.18
N GLN A 515 2.11 -84.19 -11.33
CA GLN A 515 1.16 -83.16 -11.76
C GLN A 515 -0.30 -83.63 -11.71
N ASN A 516 -0.55 -84.88 -12.12
CA ASN A 516 -1.88 -85.50 -12.12
C ASN A 516 -2.47 -85.73 -10.71
N LYS A 517 -1.64 -85.74 -9.66
CA LYS A 517 -2.06 -85.84 -8.26
C LYS A 517 -2.00 -84.50 -7.52
N PHE A 518 -1.69 -83.39 -8.20
CA PHE A 518 -1.50 -82.09 -7.54
C PHE A 518 -2.72 -81.70 -6.70
N SER A 519 -3.92 -81.77 -7.30
CA SER A 519 -5.17 -81.47 -6.60
C SER A 519 -5.44 -82.43 -5.44
N ASP A 520 -5.21 -83.73 -5.63
CA ASP A 520 -5.40 -84.75 -4.59
C ASP A 520 -4.47 -84.52 -3.40
N ARG A 521 -3.21 -84.14 -3.64
CA ARG A 521 -2.23 -83.85 -2.59
C ARG A 521 -2.58 -82.60 -1.81
N LEU A 522 -3.05 -81.55 -2.47
CA LEU A 522 -3.57 -80.34 -1.81
C LEU A 522 -4.84 -80.64 -1.02
N SER A 523 -5.77 -81.43 -1.57
CA SER A 523 -7.02 -81.81 -0.91
C SER A 523 -6.76 -82.67 0.33
N ALA A 524 -5.92 -83.70 0.21
CA ALA A 524 -5.50 -84.54 1.33
C ALA A 524 -4.72 -83.78 2.41
N ASN A 525 -3.97 -82.73 2.05
CA ASN A 525 -3.33 -81.84 3.02
C ASN A 525 -4.30 -80.80 3.63
N GLY A 526 -5.52 -80.65 3.09
CA GLY A 526 -6.50 -79.68 3.56
C GLY A 526 -6.16 -78.23 3.17
N ASN A 527 -5.52 -78.03 2.02
CA ASN A 527 -5.26 -76.69 1.48
C ASN A 527 -6.58 -75.97 1.15
N THR A 528 -6.67 -74.68 1.51
CA THR A 528 -7.84 -73.81 1.26
C THR A 528 -7.44 -72.34 1.26
N PHE A 529 -8.33 -71.44 0.84
CA PHE A 529 -8.22 -70.01 1.15
C PHE A 529 -8.44 -69.77 2.66
N HIS A 530 -7.89 -68.67 3.15
CA HIS A 530 -7.88 -68.28 4.57
C HIS A 530 -8.61 -66.95 4.77
N PRO A 531 -9.00 -66.61 6.02
CA PRO A 531 -9.55 -65.30 6.34
C PRO A 531 -8.60 -64.19 5.93
N VAL A 532 -9.15 -63.08 5.45
CA VAL A 532 -8.37 -61.93 4.99
C VAL A 532 -7.55 -61.31 6.13
N MET A 533 -6.49 -60.60 5.75
CA MET A 533 -5.60 -59.82 6.62
C MET A 533 -4.79 -60.67 7.61
N GLN A 534 -4.51 -61.94 7.28
CA GLN A 534 -3.67 -62.84 8.11
C GLN A 534 -2.18 -62.84 7.74
N LYS A 535 -1.80 -62.25 6.60
CA LYS A 535 -0.40 -62.11 6.16
C LYS A 535 0.10 -60.67 6.32
N LYS A 536 1.41 -60.45 6.17
CA LYS A 536 1.99 -59.10 6.21
C LYS A 536 1.52 -58.29 4.99
N PRO A 537 1.09 -57.04 5.17
CA PRO A 537 0.72 -56.18 4.05
C PRO A 537 1.95 -55.65 3.31
N ASN A 538 1.73 -55.03 2.14
CA ASN A 538 2.75 -54.25 1.45
C ASN A 538 2.85 -52.81 1.98
N ALA A 539 3.73 -51.99 1.39
CA ALA A 539 3.98 -50.61 1.83
C ALA A 539 2.77 -49.66 1.67
N TYR A 540 1.75 -50.03 0.91
CA TYR A 540 0.46 -49.31 0.82
C TYR A 540 -0.60 -49.91 1.74
N SER A 541 -0.21 -50.71 2.74
CA SER A 541 -1.10 -51.37 3.70
C SER A 541 -2.15 -52.29 3.05
N LEU A 542 -1.86 -52.83 1.85
CA LEU A 542 -2.68 -53.83 1.17
C LEU A 542 -2.31 -55.23 1.66
N TYR A 543 -3.32 -55.99 2.08
CA TYR A 543 -3.20 -57.37 2.53
C TYR A 543 -3.63 -58.33 1.43
N ASP A 544 -3.03 -59.53 1.42
CA ASP A 544 -3.38 -60.68 0.57
C ASP A 544 -3.40 -60.40 -0.94
N ILE A 545 -2.84 -59.27 -1.39
CA ILE A 545 -2.70 -58.92 -2.82
C ILE A 545 -1.74 -59.86 -3.58
N LEU A 546 -1.10 -60.80 -2.88
CA LEU A 546 -0.40 -61.94 -3.46
C LEU A 546 -0.86 -63.22 -2.74
N GLY A 547 -1.26 -64.23 -3.51
CA GLY A 547 -1.83 -65.45 -2.96
C GLY A 547 -3.28 -65.28 -2.49
N ASN A 548 -3.66 -66.07 -1.49
CA ASN A 548 -5.03 -66.26 -0.98
C ASN A 548 -6.05 -66.59 -2.07
N VAL A 549 -6.70 -65.65 -2.74
CA VAL A 549 -7.48 -65.92 -3.96
C VAL A 549 -7.06 -65.03 -5.14
N TRP A 550 -7.22 -65.55 -6.35
CA TRP A 550 -7.04 -64.74 -7.57
C TRP A 550 -8.02 -63.57 -7.55
N GLU A 551 -7.60 -62.41 -8.02
CA GLU A 551 -8.45 -61.23 -8.07
C GLU A 551 -8.82 -60.88 -9.51
N TRP A 552 -10.12 -60.71 -9.77
CA TRP A 552 -10.63 -60.12 -11.02
C TRP A 552 -10.19 -58.66 -11.17
N VAL A 553 -9.82 -58.27 -12.39
CA VAL A 553 -9.59 -56.86 -12.79
C VAL A 553 -10.45 -56.50 -14.01
N SER A 554 -10.58 -55.21 -14.33
CA SER A 554 -11.47 -54.72 -15.41
C SER A 554 -11.01 -55.06 -16.82
N ASP A 555 -9.76 -55.48 -16.99
CA ASP A 555 -9.11 -55.57 -18.29
C ASP A 555 -9.49 -56.88 -19.01
N TRP A 556 -9.68 -56.77 -20.31
CA TRP A 556 -9.70 -57.94 -21.19
C TRP A 556 -8.29 -58.50 -21.34
N TYR A 557 -8.15 -59.82 -21.41
CA TYR A 557 -6.83 -60.42 -21.62
C TYR A 557 -6.48 -60.39 -23.12
N GLU A 558 -5.29 -59.88 -23.41
CA GLU A 558 -4.56 -60.16 -24.66
C GLU A 558 -3.09 -60.44 -24.33
N GLU A 559 -2.55 -61.51 -24.90
CA GLU A 559 -1.21 -62.04 -24.60
C GLU A 559 -0.09 -61.06 -24.92
N LYS A 560 -0.25 -60.28 -25.99
CA LYS A 560 0.77 -59.34 -26.50
C LYS A 560 0.54 -57.89 -26.09
N TYR A 561 -0.52 -57.59 -25.32
CA TYR A 561 -0.92 -56.23 -24.98
C TYR A 561 0.22 -55.36 -24.42
N TYR A 562 1.10 -55.93 -23.58
CA TYR A 562 2.24 -55.23 -23.00
C TYR A 562 3.23 -54.67 -24.06
N SER A 563 3.19 -55.17 -25.30
CA SER A 563 4.03 -54.67 -26.42
C SER A 563 3.45 -53.43 -27.10
N SER A 564 2.17 -53.12 -26.88
CA SER A 564 1.41 -52.00 -27.46
C SER A 564 0.66 -51.16 -26.41
N SER A 565 0.84 -51.47 -25.13
CA SER A 565 0.22 -50.83 -23.98
C SER A 565 0.56 -49.32 -23.93
N PRO A 566 -0.43 -48.42 -23.79
CA PRO A 566 -0.16 -47.01 -23.60
C PRO A 566 0.47 -46.76 -22.23
N GLU A 567 1.42 -45.82 -22.15
CA GLU A 567 2.08 -45.48 -20.88
C GLU A 567 1.13 -44.85 -19.85
N LEU A 568 0.09 -44.12 -20.29
CA LEU A 568 -0.82 -43.39 -19.40
C LEU A 568 -2.13 -44.17 -19.18
N ASP A 569 -2.42 -44.52 -17.92
CA ASP A 569 -3.66 -45.17 -17.46
C ASP A 569 -4.21 -46.30 -18.37
N PRO A 570 -3.40 -47.33 -18.71
CA PRO A 570 -3.84 -48.44 -19.56
C PRO A 570 -5.01 -49.22 -18.94
N ARG A 571 -5.89 -49.74 -19.82
CA ARG A 571 -7.15 -50.42 -19.49
C ARG A 571 -7.36 -51.74 -20.24
N GLY A 572 -6.28 -52.33 -20.76
CA GLY A 572 -6.33 -53.49 -21.64
C GLY A 572 -6.82 -53.14 -23.05
N PRO A 573 -7.05 -54.16 -23.89
CA PRO A 573 -7.72 -54.02 -25.18
C PRO A 573 -9.21 -53.74 -24.97
N ALA A 574 -9.84 -53.06 -25.93
CA ALA A 574 -11.24 -52.62 -25.82
C ALA A 574 -12.27 -53.78 -25.74
N SER A 575 -11.89 -54.98 -26.17
CA SER A 575 -12.70 -56.20 -26.16
C SER A 575 -11.81 -57.44 -26.12
N GLY A 576 -12.30 -58.54 -25.58
CA GLY A 576 -11.63 -59.84 -25.63
C GLY A 576 -12.56 -61.00 -25.30
N GLU A 577 -12.03 -62.22 -25.33
CA GLU A 577 -12.76 -63.44 -24.97
C GLU A 577 -12.64 -63.75 -23.45
N PHE A 578 -11.50 -63.43 -22.85
CA PHE A 578 -11.17 -63.78 -21.47
C PHE A 578 -10.95 -62.52 -20.62
N GLY A 579 -11.41 -62.53 -19.37
CA GLY A 579 -11.05 -61.52 -18.38
C GLY A 579 -9.73 -61.86 -17.69
N VAL A 580 -8.99 -60.82 -17.28
CA VAL A 580 -7.72 -60.96 -16.54
C VAL A 580 -7.95 -61.29 -15.05
N GLN A 581 -7.08 -62.14 -14.50
CA GLN A 581 -6.93 -62.45 -13.08
C GLN A 581 -5.50 -62.18 -12.60
N ARG A 582 -5.35 -61.68 -11.37
CA ARG A 582 -4.05 -61.27 -10.79
C ARG A 582 -3.81 -61.85 -9.38
N GLY A 583 -2.54 -61.92 -8.96
CA GLY A 583 -2.10 -62.22 -7.59
C GLY A 583 -1.75 -63.69 -7.26
N GLY A 584 -2.27 -64.66 -7.99
CA GLY A 584 -2.18 -66.07 -7.61
C GLY A 584 -3.25 -66.43 -6.57
N SER A 585 -3.15 -67.62 -5.97
CA SER A 585 -4.07 -68.08 -4.93
C SER A 585 -3.45 -69.16 -4.05
N TRP A 586 -4.19 -69.58 -3.02
CA TRP A 586 -3.92 -70.71 -2.14
C TRP A 586 -3.62 -72.02 -2.87
N PHE A 587 -4.10 -72.19 -4.10
CA PHE A 587 -3.90 -73.35 -4.96
C PHE A 587 -2.66 -73.23 -5.86
N THR A 588 -2.09 -72.03 -6.01
CA THR A 588 -0.94 -71.80 -6.91
C THR A 588 0.41 -72.00 -6.23
N GLY A 589 1.42 -72.43 -7.00
CA GLY A 589 2.80 -72.52 -6.52
C GLY A 589 3.51 -71.16 -6.42
N PRO A 590 4.64 -71.07 -5.70
CA PRO A 590 5.30 -69.81 -5.38
C PRO A 590 5.70 -68.99 -6.62
N ARG A 591 6.05 -69.64 -7.75
CA ARG A 591 6.32 -68.97 -9.04
C ARG A 591 5.17 -68.06 -9.51
N VAL A 592 3.93 -68.28 -9.08
CA VAL A 592 2.77 -67.48 -9.50
C VAL A 592 2.41 -66.41 -8.45
N SER A 593 2.77 -66.59 -7.18
CA SER A 593 2.62 -65.60 -6.11
C SER A 593 3.66 -64.47 -6.23
N ARG A 594 3.52 -63.67 -7.30
CA ARG A 594 4.35 -62.51 -7.67
C ARG A 594 3.42 -61.43 -8.27
N ALA A 595 3.87 -60.18 -8.34
CA ALA A 595 3.05 -59.08 -8.85
C ALA A 595 2.78 -59.17 -10.35
N ALA A 596 3.77 -59.61 -11.15
CA ALA A 596 3.71 -59.60 -12.62
C ALA A 596 2.82 -60.68 -13.28
N PRO A 597 2.71 -61.94 -12.77
CA PRO A 597 1.83 -62.96 -13.32
C PRO A 597 0.40 -62.50 -13.55
N ARG A 598 -0.07 -62.73 -14.77
CA ARG A 598 -1.44 -62.51 -15.22
C ARG A 598 -1.99 -63.84 -15.73
N TYR A 599 -3.23 -64.14 -15.36
CA TYR A 599 -3.96 -65.32 -15.85
C TYR A 599 -5.28 -64.89 -16.47
N LYS A 600 -5.95 -65.83 -17.14
CA LYS A 600 -7.18 -65.57 -17.91
C LYS A 600 -8.20 -66.67 -17.74
N THR A 601 -9.47 -66.30 -17.73
CA THR A 601 -10.60 -67.23 -17.88
C THR A 601 -11.80 -66.51 -18.48
N LEU A 602 -12.81 -67.27 -18.92
CA LEU A 602 -14.05 -66.70 -19.47
C LEU A 602 -14.72 -65.82 -18.40
N PRO A 603 -15.27 -64.63 -18.74
CA PRO A 603 -15.86 -63.71 -17.75
C PRO A 603 -16.96 -64.32 -16.87
N LEU A 604 -17.67 -65.33 -17.38
CA LEU A 604 -18.75 -66.03 -16.68
C LEU A 604 -18.26 -67.21 -15.81
N THR A 605 -16.98 -67.59 -15.88
CA THR A 605 -16.39 -68.62 -15.03
C THR A 605 -16.49 -68.22 -13.56
N ARG A 606 -16.98 -69.14 -12.73
CA ARG A 606 -16.94 -69.05 -11.27
C ARG A 606 -15.87 -70.02 -10.76
N GLY A 607 -14.97 -69.56 -9.88
CA GLY A 607 -13.86 -70.37 -9.38
C GLY A 607 -13.75 -70.35 -7.86
N TYR A 608 -13.48 -71.51 -7.25
CA TYR A 608 -13.28 -71.67 -5.80
C TYR A 608 -12.00 -71.01 -5.25
N ALA A 609 -11.16 -70.47 -6.13
CA ALA A 609 -9.91 -69.78 -5.81
C ALA A 609 -9.82 -68.41 -6.52
N LEU A 610 -10.98 -67.83 -6.88
CA LEU A 610 -11.11 -66.57 -7.63
C LEU A 610 -12.18 -65.70 -6.97
N GLY A 611 -11.77 -64.51 -6.53
CA GLY A 611 -12.56 -63.51 -5.84
C GLY A 611 -12.37 -62.10 -6.41
N ILE A 612 -12.50 -61.10 -5.54
CA ILE A 612 -12.72 -59.70 -5.93
C ILE A 612 -11.92 -58.77 -5.02
N ARG A 613 -11.35 -57.70 -5.58
CA ARG A 613 -10.97 -56.48 -4.86
C ARG A 613 -11.50 -55.29 -5.67
N CYS A 614 -12.09 -54.30 -5.00
CA CYS A 614 -12.68 -53.14 -5.67
C CYS A 614 -11.78 -51.90 -5.57
N ALA A 615 -11.81 -51.08 -6.61
CA ALA A 615 -11.21 -49.74 -6.65
C ALA A 615 -12.29 -48.65 -6.67
N ARG A 616 -11.92 -47.42 -6.31
CA ARG A 616 -12.77 -46.22 -6.42
C ARG A 616 -11.89 -45.03 -6.83
N ASP A 617 -12.35 -44.24 -7.78
CA ASP A 617 -11.60 -43.05 -8.21
C ASP A 617 -11.52 -42.02 -7.07
N ALA A 618 -10.39 -41.33 -6.94
CA ALA A 618 -10.32 -40.18 -6.05
C ALA A 618 -11.17 -39.02 -6.61
N ALA A 619 -11.80 -38.26 -5.70
CA ALA A 619 -12.46 -37.02 -6.06
C ALA A 619 -11.48 -36.08 -6.81
N PRO A 620 -11.96 -35.32 -7.82
CA PRO A 620 -11.11 -34.40 -8.60
C PRO A 620 -10.39 -33.35 -7.76
#